data_AF-A0A6I6AG58-F1
#
_entry.id   AF-A0A6I6AG58-F1
#
_cell.length_a   1.000
_cell.length_b   1.000
_cell.length_c   1.000
_cell.angle_alpha   90.00
_cell.angle_beta   90.00
_cell.angle_gamma   90.00
#
_symmetry.space_group_name_H-M   'P 1'
#
loop_
_entity.id
_entity.type
_entity.pdbx_description
1 polymer ?
#
loop_
_entity_poly.entity_id
_entity_poly.type
_entity_poly.pdbx_seq_one_letter_code
_entity_poly.pdbx_strand_id
1 'polypeptide(L)' 'MLNLCLHAGASSVELSDVWDCPTPRRTHSWVPVPHQKLLSLVEGTLEGSGLHVVNEAHALWNDGARYFGQTMGCPHR' A
#
# COMPACT_ATOMS: atom_id res chain seq x y z
N MET A 1 12.15 -12.92 -3.62
CA MET A 1 11.16 -12.85 -2.51
C MET A 1 11.24 -11.45 -1.93
N LEU A 2 10.11 -10.76 -1.83
CA LEU A 2 10.04 -9.53 -1.05
C LEU A 2 10.04 -9.90 0.43
N ASN A 3 10.78 -9.14 1.25
CA ASN A 3 10.82 -9.34 2.69
C ASN A 3 10.46 -8.02 3.38
N LEU A 4 9.16 -7.82 3.58
CA LEU A 4 8.65 -6.69 4.31
C LEU A 4 8.90 -6.93 5.81
N CYS A 5 9.90 -6.27 6.38
CA CYS A 5 10.17 -6.35 7.81
C CYS A 5 9.12 -5.58 8.60
N LEU A 6 8.36 -6.30 9.42
CA LEU A 6 7.27 -5.73 10.22
C LEU A 6 7.70 -5.46 11.66
N HIS A 7 7.38 -4.27 12.15
CA HIS A 7 7.49 -3.97 13.57
C HIS A 7 6.41 -4.72 14.36
N ALA A 8 6.65 -4.94 15.66
CA ALA A 8 5.73 -5.68 16.53
C ALA A 8 4.30 -5.11 16.48
N GLY A 9 3.34 -5.97 16.17
CA GLY A 9 1.92 -5.64 16.08
C GLY A 9 1.40 -5.37 14.67
N ALA A 10 2.27 -5.15 13.68
CA ALA A 10 1.85 -5.09 12.28
C ALA A 10 1.59 -6.50 11.73
N SER A 11 0.60 -6.63 10.86
CA SER A 11 0.24 -7.89 10.20
C SER A 11 0.52 -7.80 8.72
N SER A 12 1.14 -8.84 8.15
CA SER A 12 1.19 -9.03 6.70
C SER A 12 -0.23 -9.30 6.23
N VAL A 13 -0.63 -8.67 5.13
CA VAL A 13 -1.98 -8.79 4.57
C VAL A 13 -1.93 -8.95 3.07
N GLU A 14 -3.03 -9.39 2.48
CA GLU A 14 -3.18 -9.44 1.03
C GLU A 14 -3.61 -8.07 0.48
N LEU A 15 -3.45 -7.87 -0.83
CA LEU A 15 -3.88 -6.64 -1.50
C LEU A 15 -5.36 -6.32 -1.26
N SER A 16 -6.22 -7.34 -1.24
CA SER A 16 -7.66 -7.19 -0.96
C SER A 16 -7.93 -6.57 0.41
N ASP A 17 -7.16 -6.94 1.43
CA ASP A 17 -7.34 -6.40 2.79
C ASP A 17 -7.01 -4.90 2.81
N VAL A 18 -6.05 -4.46 1.99
CA VAL A 18 -5.70 -3.04 1.83
C VAL A 18 -6.84 -2.28 1.14
N TRP A 19 -7.47 -2.89 0.13
CA TRP A 19 -8.59 -2.31 -0.60
C TRP A 19 -9.85 -2.16 0.26
N ASP A 20 -10.11 -3.15 1.11
CA ASP A 20 -11.28 -3.17 1.99
C ASP A 20 -11.04 -2.38 3.29
N CYS A 21 -9.81 -1.93 3.56
CA CYS A 21 -9.48 -1.17 4.74
C CYS A 21 -10.24 0.17 4.78
N PRO A 22 -11.06 0.42 5.81
CA PRO A 22 -11.87 1.63 5.88
C PRO A 22 -10.98 2.87 6.05
N THR A 23 -11.33 3.93 5.33
CA THR A 23 -10.73 5.25 5.56
C THR A 23 -11.45 5.93 6.72
N PRO A 24 -10.74 6.36 7.79
CA PRO A 24 -11.36 7.07 8.90
C PRO A 24 -12.05 8.37 8.44
N ARG A 25 -12.99 8.86 9.25
CA ARG A 25 -13.60 10.17 8.98
C ARG A 25 -12.58 11.28 9.20
N ARG A 26 -12.52 12.24 8.27
CA ARG A 26 -11.70 13.45 8.44
C ARG A 26 -12.14 14.23 9.69
N THR A 27 -11.18 14.87 10.34
CA THR A 27 -11.42 15.86 11.40
C THR A 27 -11.16 17.27 10.86
N HIS A 28 -11.23 18.29 11.71
CA HIS A 28 -10.94 19.68 11.32
C HIS A 28 -9.48 19.87 10.86
N SER A 29 -8.53 19.17 11.49
CA SER A 29 -7.09 19.32 11.25
C SER A 29 -6.45 18.13 10.53
N TRP A 30 -7.20 17.07 10.24
CA TRP A 30 -6.68 15.85 9.64
C TRP A 30 -7.60 15.31 8.54
N VAL A 31 -7.05 15.14 7.35
CA VAL A 31 -7.74 14.61 6.17
C VAL A 31 -7.07 13.28 5.78
N PRO A 32 -7.61 12.13 6.23
CA PRO A 32 -7.04 10.83 5.90
C PRO A 32 -7.15 10.54 4.40
N VAL A 33 -6.19 9.77 3.89
CA VAL A 33 -6.14 9.30 2.51
C VAL A 33 -6.43 7.80 2.51
N PRO A 34 -7.35 7.30 1.66
CA PRO A 34 -7.56 5.87 1.48
C PRO A 34 -6.28 5.17 1.01
N HIS A 35 -5.96 4.02 1.57
CA HIS A 35 -4.74 3.28 1.20
C HIS A 35 -4.73 2.90 -0.28
N GLN A 36 -5.86 2.44 -0.82
CA GLN A 36 -5.98 2.11 -2.25
C GLN A 36 -5.69 3.32 -3.15
N LYS A 37 -6.03 4.55 -2.71
CA LYS A 37 -5.74 5.75 -3.49
C LYS A 37 -4.23 5.99 -3.61
N LEU A 38 -3.49 5.80 -2.51
CA LEU A 38 -2.04 5.91 -2.53
C LEU A 38 -1.43 4.82 -3.42
N LEU A 39 -1.89 3.58 -3.28
CA LEU A 39 -1.35 2.45 -4.03
C LEU A 39 -1.57 2.61 -5.54
N SER A 40 -2.79 2.96 -5.99
CA SER A 40 -3.06 3.20 -7.41
C SER A 40 -2.24 4.36 -7.98
N LEU A 41 -1.92 5.38 -7.18
CA LEU A 41 -1.02 6.47 -7.61
C LEU A 41 0.41 5.95 -7.79
N VAL A 42 0.90 5.10 -6.89
CA VAL A 42 2.24 4.49 -7.01
C VAL A 42 2.31 3.60 -8.25
N GLU A 43 1.34 2.71 -8.44
CA GLU A 43 1.26 1.83 -9.61
C GLU A 43 1.21 2.63 -10.91
N GLY A 44 0.31 3.60 -11.03
CA GLY A 44 0.20 4.43 -12.22
C GLY A 44 1.46 5.27 -12.49
N THR A 45 2.18 5.68 -11.43
CA THR A 45 3.48 6.36 -11.58
C THR A 45 4.56 5.42 -12.11
N LEU A 46 4.60 4.18 -11.62
CA LEU A 46 5.51 3.15 -12.13
C LEU A 46 5.22 2.84 -13.61
N GLU A 47 3.95 2.60 -13.95
CA GLU A 47 3.50 2.36 -15.32
C GLU A 47 3.86 3.53 -16.25
N GLY A 48 3.55 4.76 -15.83
CA GLY A 48 3.91 5.97 -16.58
C GLY A 48 5.41 6.17 -16.77
N SER A 49 6.24 5.55 -15.92
CA SER A 49 7.71 5.52 -16.05
C SER A 49 8.24 4.35 -16.88
N GLY A 50 7.37 3.50 -17.43
CA GLY A 50 7.73 2.31 -18.21
C GLY A 50 8.02 1.08 -17.37
N LEU A 51 7.70 1.09 -16.06
CA LEU A 51 7.83 -0.05 -15.16
C LEU A 51 6.47 -0.71 -14.95
N HIS A 52 6.42 -2.04 -14.80
CA HIS A 52 5.24 -2.76 -14.31
C HIS A 52 5.57 -3.46 -12.98
N VAL A 53 4.59 -3.54 -12.08
CA VAL A 53 4.75 -4.24 -10.81
C VAL A 53 4.74 -5.74 -11.06
N VAL A 54 5.78 -6.44 -10.62
CA VAL A 54 5.93 -7.91 -10.76
C VAL A 54 5.82 -8.66 -9.44
N ASN A 55 5.90 -7.95 -8.32
CA ASN A 55 5.77 -8.52 -6.99
C ASN A 55 5.45 -7.40 -6.00
N GLU A 56 4.68 -7.72 -4.97
CA GLU A 56 4.29 -6.79 -3.92
C GLU A 56 4.13 -7.49 -2.56
N ALA A 57 4.28 -6.71 -1.49
CA ALA A 57 4.05 -7.15 -0.13
C ALA A 57 3.39 -6.01 0.66
N HIS A 58 2.39 -6.34 1.46
CA HIS A 58 1.55 -5.37 2.17
C HIS A 58 1.47 -5.69 3.66
N ALA A 59 1.33 -4.64 4.46
CA ALA A 59 1.03 -4.79 5.87
C ALA A 59 0.16 -3.67 6.40
N LEU A 60 -0.67 -4.03 7.37
CA LEU A 60 -1.51 -3.10 8.13
C LEU A 60 -1.11 -3.13 9.60
N TRP A 61 -1.19 -1.96 10.24
CA TRP A 61 -0.96 -1.81 11.67
C TRP A 61 -2.00 -0.89 12.31
N ASN A 62 -2.17 -1.05 13.63
CA ASN A 62 -3.06 -0.24 14.45
C ASN A 62 -4.49 -0.23 13.89
N ASP A 63 -5.05 -1.44 13.73
CA ASP A 63 -6.42 -1.67 13.22
C ASP A 63 -6.65 -1.03 11.83
N GLY A 64 -5.71 -1.25 10.91
CA GLY A 64 -5.78 -0.72 9.54
C GLY A 64 -5.42 0.76 9.39
N ALA A 65 -5.22 1.51 10.48
CA ALA A 65 -4.95 2.95 10.40
C ALA A 65 -3.60 3.29 9.72
N ARG A 66 -2.68 2.33 9.63
CA ARG A 66 -1.35 2.51 9.03
C ARG A 66 -1.09 1.40 8.04
N TYR A 67 -0.64 1.80 6.85
CA TYR A 67 -0.33 0.90 5.75
C TYR A 67 1.15 1.00 5.38
N PHE A 68 1.75 -0.16 5.10
CA PHE A 68 3.11 -0.28 4.59
C PHE A 68 3.10 -1.21 3.37
N GLY A 69 3.78 -0.80 2.30
CA GLY A 69 3.86 -1.57 1.08
C GLY A 69 5.28 -1.57 0.51
N GLN A 70 5.67 -2.67 -0.11
CA GLN A 70 6.84 -2.75 -0.99
C GLN A 70 6.40 -3.30 -2.34
N THR A 71 6.76 -2.60 -3.41
CA THR A 71 6.46 -2.99 -4.80
C THR A 71 7.76 -3.13 -5.59
N MET A 72 7.90 -4.22 -6.34
CA MET A 72 9.01 -4.43 -7.26
C MET A 72 8.58 -4.05 -8.68
N GLY A 73 9.17 -2.98 -9.22
CA GLY A 73 8.99 -2.58 -10.61
C GLY A 73 9.99 -3.28 -11.55
N CYS A 74 9.52 -3.71 -12.72
CA CYS A 74 10.35 -4.23 -13.80
C CYS A 74 10.09 -3.43 -15.09
N PRO A 75 11.11 -3.07 -15.89
CA PRO A 75 10.88 -2.41 -17.18
C PRO A 75 10.01 -3.25 -18.12
N HIS A 76 9.14 -2.59 -18.88
CA HIS A 76 8.53 -3.20 -20.06
C HIS A 76 9.65 -3.56 -21.05
N ARG A 77 9.73 -4.85 -21.42
CA ARG A 77 10.69 -5.33 -22.44
C ARG A 77 10.35 -4.81 -23.83
#